data_AF-A0A956I8Z8-F1
#
_entry.id   AF-A0A956I8Z8-F1
#
_cell.length_a   1.000
_cell.length_b   1.000
_cell.length_c   1.000
_cell.angle_alpha   90.00
_cell.angle_beta   90.00
_cell.angle_gamma   90.00
#
_symmetry.space_group_name_H-M   'P 1'
#
loop_
_entity.id
_entity.type
_entity.pdbx_description
1 polymer ?
#
loop_
_entity_poly.entity_id
_entity_poly.type
_entity_poly.pdbx_seq_one_letter_code
_entity_poly.pdbx_strand_id
1 'polypeptide(L)'
;HFHYVMVGGTVFGFLGGLHYWWPKMTGKMYDEGTARVAWFLVFVGFNVTFLSQFVMGSQGMPRRYYDYLDQFQPLHMASSGGAYILGLGFIIMAWMFAKSLLSGAKAPANPWGSAGYEWMTTTPPHPHNFETTPVMTRGPYDYHLCTEKELWDGFEEDFKPSKKA
;
A
#
# COMPACT_ATOMS: atom_id res chain seq x y z
N HIS A 1 -13.46 -17.04 4.67
CA HIS A 1 -12.70 -16.62 5.86
C HIS A 1 -11.20 -16.41 5.60
N PHE A 2 -10.40 -17.46 5.40
CA PHE A 2 -8.92 -17.33 5.28
C PHE A 2 -8.47 -16.26 4.26
N HIS A 3 -9.03 -16.26 3.05
CA HIS A 3 -8.72 -15.24 2.04
C HIS A 3 -9.05 -13.82 2.50
N TYR A 4 -10.08 -13.65 3.34
CA TYR A 4 -10.46 -12.34 3.83
C TYR A 4 -9.41 -11.74 4.77
N VAL A 5 -8.79 -12.59 5.59
CA VAL A 5 -7.74 -12.18 6.53
C VAL A 5 -6.40 -12.06 5.81
N MET A 6 -6.06 -13.03 4.96
CA MET A 6 -4.76 -13.03 4.26
C MET A 6 -4.71 -12.01 3.13
N VAL A 7 -5.69 -11.97 2.24
CA VAL A 7 -5.70 -10.98 1.16
C VAL A 7 -6.12 -9.63 1.72
N GLY A 8 -7.29 -9.55 2.36
CA GLY A 8 -7.82 -8.29 2.90
C GLY A 8 -6.96 -7.67 4.02
N GLY A 9 -6.17 -8.47 4.73
CA GLY A 9 -5.20 -7.98 5.72
C GLY A 9 -3.78 -7.91 5.17
N THR A 10 -3.16 -9.06 4.92
CA THR A 10 -1.72 -9.12 4.58
C THR A 10 -1.42 -8.53 3.20
N VAL A 11 -2.18 -8.89 2.16
CA VAL A 11 -1.91 -8.36 0.80
C VAL A 11 -2.24 -6.88 0.73
N PHE A 12 -3.37 -6.43 1.27
CA PHE A 12 -3.69 -4.99 1.30
C PHE A 12 -2.68 -4.20 2.11
N GLY A 13 -2.24 -4.71 3.27
CA GLY A 13 -1.17 -4.09 4.07
C GLY A 13 0.16 -4.02 3.31
N PHE A 14 0.53 -5.09 2.62
CA PHE A 14 1.72 -5.12 1.75
C PHE A 14 1.63 -4.08 0.63
N LEU A 15 0.50 -4.00 -0.08
CA LEU A 15 0.31 -3.00 -1.13
C LEU A 15 0.32 -1.58 -0.56
N GLY A 16 -0.29 -1.35 0.61
CA GLY A 16 -0.25 -0.06 1.29
C GLY A 16 1.18 0.36 1.63
N GLY A 17 1.95 -0.56 2.22
CA GLY A 17 3.38 -0.35 2.47
C GLY A 17 4.18 -0.11 1.19
N LEU A 18 3.87 -0.85 0.12
CA LEU A 18 4.50 -0.64 -1.18
C LEU A 18 4.24 0.77 -1.70
N HIS A 19 3.00 1.24 -1.72
CA HIS A 19 2.67 2.62 -2.14
C HIS A 19 3.37 3.66 -1.24
N TYR A 20 3.39 3.44 0.07
CA TYR A 20 4.00 4.36 1.01
C TYR A 20 5.53 4.45 0.84
N TRP A 21 6.25 3.33 0.79
CA TRP A 21 7.71 3.37 0.67
C TRP A 21 8.25 3.32 -0.76
N TRP A 22 7.39 3.17 -1.78
CA TRP A 22 7.82 3.12 -3.18
C TRP A 22 8.70 4.31 -3.58
N PRO A 23 8.33 5.57 -3.30
CA PRO A 23 9.17 6.71 -3.65
C PRO A 23 10.51 6.67 -2.93
N LYS A 24 10.52 6.27 -1.65
CA LYS A 24 11.75 6.17 -0.84
C LYS A 24 12.68 5.11 -1.40
N MET A 25 12.19 3.92 -1.72
CA MET A 25 13.02 2.82 -2.22
C MET A 25 13.54 3.06 -3.64
N THR A 26 12.74 3.70 -4.52
CA THR A 26 13.04 3.76 -5.95
C THR A 26 13.50 5.14 -6.45
N GLY A 27 13.27 6.19 -5.66
CA GLY A 27 13.53 7.57 -6.09
C GLY A 27 12.50 8.12 -7.08
N LYS A 28 11.40 7.40 -7.30
CA LYS A 28 10.42 7.69 -8.34
C LYS A 28 9.00 7.76 -7.80
N MET A 29 8.23 8.74 -8.25
CA MET A 29 6.78 8.80 -8.01
C MET A 29 6.04 7.92 -9.02
N TYR A 30 4.97 7.30 -8.57
CA TYR A 30 3.97 6.67 -9.42
C TYR A 30 2.80 7.62 -9.68
N ASP A 31 1.96 7.31 -10.66
CA ASP A 31 0.76 8.10 -10.95
C ASP A 31 -0.36 7.77 -9.95
N GLU A 32 -0.72 8.71 -9.09
CA GLU A 32 -1.78 8.53 -8.09
C GLU A 32 -3.16 8.28 -8.70
N GLY A 33 -3.45 8.85 -9.89
CA GLY A 33 -4.71 8.62 -10.58
C GLY A 33 -4.89 7.15 -10.91
N THR A 34 -3.89 6.56 -11.55
CA THR A 34 -3.83 5.12 -11.85
C THR A 34 -3.86 4.28 -10.55
N ALA A 35 -3.15 4.70 -9.50
CA ALA A 35 -3.13 3.99 -8.22
C ALA A 35 -4.53 3.86 -7.61
N ARG A 36 -5.32 4.94 -7.62
CA ARG A 36 -6.70 4.95 -7.10
C ARG A 36 -7.62 4.05 -7.91
N VAL A 37 -7.48 4.03 -9.24
CA VAL A 37 -8.22 3.12 -10.11
C VAL A 37 -7.86 1.67 -9.82
N ALA A 38 -6.58 1.34 -9.74
CA ALA A 38 -6.11 0.00 -9.44
C ALA A 38 -6.59 -0.46 -8.06
N TRP A 39 -6.48 0.40 -7.03
CA TRP A 39 -7.00 0.14 -5.69
C TRP A 39 -8.51 -0.14 -5.71
N PHE A 40 -9.29 0.67 -6.43
CA PHE A 40 -10.74 0.49 -6.50
C PHE A 40 -11.09 -0.87 -7.13
N LEU A 41 -10.43 -1.25 -8.23
CA LEU A 41 -10.63 -2.54 -8.88
C LEU A 41 -10.23 -3.70 -7.95
N VAL A 42 -9.08 -3.60 -7.27
CA VAL A 42 -8.64 -4.61 -6.30
C VAL A 42 -9.65 -4.73 -5.15
N PHE A 43 -10.11 -3.61 -4.59
CA PHE A 43 -11.08 -3.59 -3.49
C PHE A 43 -12.43 -4.19 -3.90
N VAL A 44 -13.00 -3.75 -5.01
CA VAL A 44 -14.29 -4.24 -5.51
C VAL A 44 -14.19 -5.71 -5.92
N GLY A 45 -13.18 -6.07 -6.71
CA GLY A 45 -12.96 -7.44 -7.17
C GLY A 45 -12.79 -8.41 -6.00
N PHE A 46 -11.97 -8.06 -5.01
CA PHE A 46 -11.78 -8.83 -3.79
C PHE A 46 -13.10 -9.06 -3.03
N ASN A 47 -13.88 -8.01 -2.80
CA ASN A 47 -15.14 -8.12 -2.07
C ASN A 47 -16.15 -9.00 -2.84
N VAL A 48 -16.32 -8.77 -4.15
CA VAL A 48 -17.22 -9.57 -4.99
C VAL A 48 -16.79 -11.04 -4.99
N THR A 49 -15.50 -11.35 -5.16
CA THR A 49 -15.01 -12.73 -5.15
C THR A 49 -15.34 -13.44 -3.84
N PHE A 50 -14.96 -12.85 -2.71
CA PHE A 50 -14.95 -13.60 -1.46
C PHE A 50 -16.22 -13.44 -0.63
N LEU A 51 -17.03 -12.39 -0.84
CA LEU A 51 -18.38 -12.32 -0.25
C LEU A 51 -19.30 -13.37 -0.87
N SER A 52 -19.26 -13.57 -2.18
CA SER A 52 -20.01 -14.65 -2.84
C SER A 52 -19.66 -16.02 -2.23
N GLN A 53 -18.39 -16.26 -1.92
CA GLN A 53 -17.96 -17.49 -1.26
C GLN A 53 -18.41 -17.61 0.19
N PHE A 54 -18.55 -16.51 0.93
CA PHE A 54 -19.17 -16.56 2.26
C PHE A 54 -20.62 -17.01 2.21
N VAL A 55 -21.39 -16.49 1.23
CA VAL A 55 -22.79 -16.87 1.03
C VAL A 55 -22.91 -18.33 0.59
N MET A 56 -22.10 -18.77 -0.38
CA MET A 56 -22.10 -20.20 -0.78
C MET A 56 -21.73 -21.13 0.38
N GLY A 57 -20.70 -20.75 1.14
CA GLY A 57 -20.24 -21.53 2.29
C GLY A 57 -21.30 -21.66 3.39
N SER A 58 -22.08 -20.60 3.67
CA SER A 58 -23.18 -20.66 4.64
C SER A 58 -24.36 -21.49 4.17
N GLN A 59 -24.55 -21.63 2.85
CA GLN A 59 -25.55 -22.49 2.23
C GLN A 59 -25.08 -23.94 2.03
N GLY A 60 -23.90 -24.29 2.55
CA GLY A 60 -23.42 -25.67 2.58
C GLY A 60 -22.56 -26.11 1.40
N MET A 61 -22.10 -25.19 0.54
CA MET A 61 -21.15 -25.53 -0.54
C MET A 61 -19.75 -25.85 0.02
N PRO A 62 -19.27 -27.11 -0.04
CA PRO A 62 -17.97 -27.47 0.53
C PRO A 62 -16.80 -27.02 -0.37
N ARG A 63 -15.64 -26.83 0.25
CA ARG A 63 -14.39 -26.51 -0.48
C ARG A 63 -13.86 -27.72 -1.26
N ARG A 64 -13.03 -27.47 -2.28
CA ARG A 64 -12.24 -28.47 -3.05
C ARG A 64 -13.07 -29.37 -3.99
N TYR A 65 -14.19 -28.87 -4.47
CA TYR A 65 -14.99 -29.53 -5.50
C TYR A 65 -14.73 -28.89 -6.86
N TYR A 66 -14.63 -29.72 -7.91
CA TYR A 66 -14.49 -29.23 -9.28
C TYR A 66 -15.85 -28.93 -9.94
N ASP A 67 -16.93 -29.53 -9.42
CA ASP A 67 -18.30 -29.43 -9.92
C ASP A 67 -19.27 -29.19 -8.75
N TYR A 68 -20.45 -28.66 -9.03
CA TYR A 68 -21.41 -28.19 -8.04
C TYR A 68 -22.85 -28.22 -8.54
N LEU A 69 -23.80 -28.16 -7.61
CA LEU A 69 -25.23 -28.08 -7.94
C LEU A 69 -25.57 -26.73 -8.59
N ASP A 70 -26.49 -26.75 -9.56
CA ASP A 70 -26.90 -25.56 -10.33
C ASP A 70 -27.32 -24.36 -9.48
N GLN A 71 -27.87 -24.59 -8.28
CA GLN A 71 -28.26 -23.52 -7.34
C GLN A 71 -27.09 -22.59 -6.95
N PHE A 72 -25.84 -23.08 -7.01
CA PHE A 72 -24.65 -22.30 -6.69
C PHE A 72 -24.05 -21.59 -7.91
N GLN A 73 -24.51 -21.90 -9.13
CA GLN A 73 -24.00 -21.32 -10.37
C GLN A 73 -23.94 -19.78 -10.35
N PRO A 74 -24.97 -19.04 -9.92
CA PRO A 74 -24.92 -17.57 -9.94
C PRO A 74 -23.82 -17.01 -9.03
N LEU A 75 -23.60 -17.62 -7.87
CA LEU A 75 -22.59 -17.19 -6.90
C LEU A 75 -21.18 -17.57 -7.34
N HIS A 76 -21.00 -18.72 -8.01
CA HIS A 76 -19.74 -19.07 -8.66
C HIS A 76 -19.41 -18.13 -9.81
N MET A 77 -20.40 -17.76 -10.65
CA MET A 77 -20.21 -16.78 -11.72
C MET A 77 -19.83 -15.39 -11.17
N ALA A 78 -20.51 -14.93 -10.12
CA ALA A 78 -20.17 -13.68 -9.43
C ALA A 78 -18.74 -13.74 -8.85
N SER A 79 -18.39 -14.84 -8.18
CA SER A 79 -17.05 -15.04 -7.61
C SER A 79 -15.96 -14.97 -8.69
N SER A 80 -16.18 -15.61 -9.83
CA SER A 80 -15.27 -15.61 -10.98
C SER A 80 -15.17 -14.23 -11.64
N GLY A 81 -16.29 -13.53 -11.81
CA GLY A 81 -16.31 -12.15 -12.30
C GLY A 81 -15.50 -11.21 -11.40
N GLY A 82 -15.69 -11.30 -10.09
CA GLY A 82 -14.87 -10.59 -9.10
C GLY A 82 -13.39 -10.92 -9.22
N ALA A 83 -13.05 -12.19 -9.50
CA ALA A 83 -11.67 -12.64 -9.59
C ALA A 83 -10.96 -12.07 -10.84
N TYR A 84 -11.68 -11.95 -11.96
CA TYR A 84 -11.16 -11.26 -13.14
C TYR A 84 -10.96 -9.76 -12.90
N ILE A 85 -11.90 -9.10 -12.21
CA ILE A 85 -11.76 -7.68 -11.82
C ILE A 85 -10.54 -7.50 -10.91
N LEU A 86 -10.38 -8.38 -9.92
CA LEU A 86 -9.24 -8.39 -9.00
C LEU A 86 -7.91 -8.58 -9.75
N GLY A 87 -7.85 -9.55 -10.68
CA GLY A 87 -6.69 -9.80 -11.52
C GLY A 87 -6.32 -8.59 -12.39
N LEU A 88 -7.32 -7.93 -13.00
CA LEU A 88 -7.12 -6.70 -13.77
C LEU A 88 -6.58 -5.56 -12.89
N GLY A 89 -7.11 -5.40 -11.68
CA GLY A 89 -6.62 -4.43 -10.71
C GLY A 89 -5.14 -4.64 -10.37
N PHE A 90 -4.72 -5.89 -10.14
CA PHE A 90 -3.31 -6.22 -9.92
C PHE A 90 -2.42 -5.95 -11.13
N ILE A 91 -2.89 -6.26 -12.34
CA ILE A 91 -2.15 -5.98 -13.58
C ILE A 91 -1.92 -4.49 -13.76
N ILE A 92 -2.97 -3.67 -13.56
CA ILE A 92 -2.86 -2.21 -13.66
C ILE A 92 -1.90 -1.66 -12.60
N MET A 93 -1.96 -2.18 -11.37
CA MET A 93 -1.05 -1.79 -10.30
C MET A 93 0.41 -2.15 -10.60
N ALA A 94 0.67 -3.37 -11.08
CA ALA A 94 2.00 -3.80 -11.50
C ALA A 94 2.54 -2.96 -12.66
N TRP A 95 1.69 -2.67 -13.66
CA TRP A 95 2.02 -1.79 -14.77
C TRP A 95 2.36 -0.37 -14.30
N MET A 96 1.59 0.18 -13.38
CA MET A 96 1.82 1.51 -12.81
C MET A 96 3.19 1.59 -12.14
N PHE A 97 3.54 0.60 -11.31
CA PHE A 97 4.85 0.54 -10.67
C PHE A 97 5.98 0.36 -11.69
N ALA A 98 5.83 -0.53 -12.68
CA ALA A 98 6.81 -0.68 -13.74
C ALA A 98 7.03 0.63 -14.53
N LYS A 99 5.94 1.33 -14.87
CA LYS A 99 5.99 2.65 -15.52
C LYS A 99 6.69 3.69 -14.64
N SER A 100 6.47 3.67 -13.32
CA SER A 100 7.15 4.55 -12.37
C SER A 100 8.67 4.38 -12.41
N LEU A 101 9.18 3.15 -12.49
CA LEU A 101 10.63 2.90 -12.60
C LEU A 101 11.22 3.47 -13.91
N LEU A 102 10.50 3.31 -15.02
CA LEU A 102 10.99 3.69 -16.35
C LEU A 102 10.88 5.20 -16.61
N SER A 103 9.75 5.80 -16.23
CA SER A 103 9.41 7.18 -16.63
C SER A 103 8.75 8.00 -15.51
N GLY A 104 8.80 7.54 -14.25
CA GLY A 104 8.26 8.28 -13.12
C GLY A 104 9.01 9.60 -12.89
N ALA A 105 8.30 10.59 -12.36
CA ALA A 105 8.90 11.83 -11.87
C ALA A 105 9.85 11.53 -10.71
N LYS A 106 10.90 12.35 -10.54
CA LYS A 106 11.80 12.22 -9.40
C LYS A 106 11.01 12.45 -8.12
N ALA A 107 11.14 11.54 -7.15
CA ALA A 107 10.49 11.67 -5.87
C ALA A 107 11.19 12.75 -5.01
N PRO A 108 10.43 13.59 -4.29
CA PRO A 108 10.98 14.45 -3.25
C PRO A 108 11.50 13.62 -2.07
N ALA A 109 12.21 14.27 -1.14
CA ALA A 109 12.71 13.60 0.06
C ALA A 109 11.57 13.00 0.91
N ASN A 110 10.48 13.76 1.07
CA ASN A 110 9.28 13.38 1.82
C ASN A 110 7.98 13.70 1.05
N PRO A 111 7.53 12.84 0.13
CA PRO A 111 6.32 13.08 -0.67
C PRO A 111 5.03 13.06 0.16
N TRP A 112 5.06 12.48 1.36
CA TRP A 112 3.86 12.20 2.15
C TRP A 112 3.68 13.12 3.36
N GLY A 113 4.61 14.05 3.59
CA GLY A 113 4.54 14.89 4.78
C GLY A 113 4.63 14.06 6.05
N SER A 114 5.45 13.01 6.06
CA SER A 114 5.48 12.05 7.17
C SER A 114 6.53 12.40 8.22
N ALA A 115 6.20 12.15 9.48
CA ALA A 115 7.09 12.44 10.61
C ALA A 115 8.10 11.31 10.91
N GLY A 116 7.99 10.18 10.22
CA GLY A 116 8.91 9.05 10.39
C GLY A 116 10.36 9.44 10.04
N TYR A 117 11.31 8.96 10.84
CA TYR A 117 12.73 9.26 10.67
C TYR A 117 13.30 8.74 9.35
N GLU A 118 12.67 7.73 8.73
CA GLU A 118 13.03 7.24 7.40
C GLU A 118 12.84 8.30 6.29
N TRP A 119 12.07 9.35 6.56
CA TRP A 119 11.86 10.46 5.64
C TRP A 119 12.86 11.60 5.83
N MET A 120 13.75 11.52 6.82
CA MET A 120 14.82 12.49 7.08
C MET A 120 16.12 12.19 6.33
N THR A 121 16.08 11.28 5.36
CA THR A 121 17.20 10.99 4.49
C THR A 121 16.83 11.21 3.02
N THR A 122 17.84 11.16 2.15
CA THR A 122 17.71 11.26 0.71
C THR A 122 16.75 10.22 0.13
N THR A 123 16.29 10.48 -1.09
CA THR A 123 15.41 9.58 -1.83
C THR A 123 16.04 9.29 -3.21
N PRO A 124 16.56 8.07 -3.45
CA PRO A 124 16.73 6.95 -2.51
C PRO A 124 17.72 7.24 -1.36
N PRO A 125 17.69 6.44 -0.28
CA PRO A 125 18.63 6.59 0.84
C PRO A 125 20.09 6.40 0.43
N HIS A 126 20.99 7.08 1.13
CA HIS A 126 22.43 6.83 1.08
C HIS A 126 22.75 5.35 1.42
N PRO A 127 23.84 4.74 0.91
CA PRO A 127 24.19 3.34 1.24
C PRO A 127 24.33 3.02 2.74
N HIS A 128 24.52 4.04 3.58
CA HIS A 128 24.57 3.92 5.04
C HIS A 128 23.32 4.50 5.73
N ASN A 129 22.22 4.65 5.00
CA ASN A 129 20.95 5.29 5.36
C ASN A 129 21.07 6.79 5.63
N PHE A 130 21.92 7.21 6.57
CA PHE A 130 22.14 8.62 6.91
C PHE A 130 23.63 8.96 6.78
N GLU A 131 23.92 10.19 6.36
CA GLU A 131 25.30 10.69 6.28
C GLU A 131 25.87 10.97 7.68
N THR A 132 25.03 11.47 8.57
CA THR A 132 25.34 11.70 9.99
C THR A 132 24.30 10.99 10.87
N THR A 133 24.66 10.66 12.12
CA THR A 133 23.72 10.01 13.04
C THR A 133 22.54 10.96 13.34
N PRO A 134 21.30 10.58 12.99
CA PRO A 134 20.14 11.46 13.20
C PRO A 134 19.84 11.58 14.70
N VAL A 135 19.53 12.80 15.14
CA VAL A 135 19.13 13.07 16.52
C VAL A 135 17.63 12.82 16.68
N MET A 136 17.29 11.82 17.48
CA MET A 136 15.90 11.50 17.80
C MET A 136 15.40 12.47 18.88
N THR A 137 14.44 13.31 18.52
CA THR A 137 13.90 14.38 19.39
C THR A 137 12.50 14.09 19.87
N ARG A 138 11.88 13.02 19.37
CA ARG A 138 10.49 12.65 19.64
C ARG A 138 10.29 11.14 19.45
N GLY A 139 9.20 10.63 20.03
CA GLY A 139 8.79 9.24 19.85
C GLY A 139 8.21 8.98 18.47
N PRO A 140 8.07 7.69 18.08
CA PRO A 140 7.58 7.28 16.77
C PRO A 140 6.11 7.63 16.50
N TYR A 141 5.36 8.05 17.51
CA TYR A 141 3.94 8.43 17.40
C TYR A 141 3.69 9.92 17.67
N ASP A 142 4.74 10.70 17.92
CA ASP A 142 4.64 12.11 18.29
C ASP A 142 4.58 13.03 17.06
N TYR A 143 3.65 12.72 16.16
CA TYR A 143 3.41 13.47 14.92
C TYR A 143 2.86 14.88 15.22
N HIS A 144 2.21 15.06 16.38
CA HIS A 144 1.68 16.34 16.83
C HIS A 144 2.76 17.35 17.26
N LEU A 145 4.01 16.90 17.43
CA LEU A 145 5.13 17.75 17.83
C LEU A 145 5.94 18.32 16.67
N CYS A 146 5.74 17.87 15.43
CA CYS A 146 6.48 18.42 14.29
C CYS A 146 5.77 19.58 13.61
N THR A 147 6.61 20.48 13.14
CA THR A 147 6.28 21.62 12.31
C THR A 147 5.99 21.18 10.87
N GLU A 148 5.22 22.00 10.14
CA GLU A 148 4.99 21.83 8.69
C GLU A 148 6.29 21.69 7.89
N LYS A 149 7.32 22.46 8.28
CA LYS A 149 8.64 22.40 7.66
C LYS A 149 9.29 21.01 7.82
N GLU A 150 9.27 20.47 9.03
CA GLU A 150 9.81 19.13 9.32
C GLU A 150 9.05 18.01 8.58
N LEU A 151 7.76 18.22 8.29
CA LEU A 151 6.95 17.27 7.54
C LEU A 151 7.26 17.31 6.05
N TRP A 152 7.33 18.48 5.42
CA TRP A 152 7.37 18.58 3.96
C TRP A 152 8.77 18.87 3.39
N ASP A 153 9.56 19.68 4.09
CA ASP A 153 10.88 20.10 3.64
C ASP A 153 12.00 19.18 4.17
N GLY A 154 11.68 18.34 5.15
CA GLY A 154 12.64 17.50 5.87
C GLY A 154 13.26 18.22 7.07
N PHE A 155 14.15 17.55 7.79
CA PHE A 155 14.81 18.10 8.97
C PHE A 155 16.04 18.89 8.54
N GLU A 156 16.22 20.09 9.09
CA GLU A 156 17.41 20.90 8.85
C GLU A 156 18.67 20.17 9.34
N GLU A 157 19.79 20.30 8.61
CA GLU A 157 21.09 19.68 8.95
C GLU A 157 21.62 20.10 10.33
N ASP A 158 21.11 21.20 10.89
CA ASP A 158 21.58 21.83 12.14
C ASP A 158 20.55 21.78 13.28
N PHE A 159 19.50 20.96 13.18
CA PHE A 159 18.47 20.85 14.21
C PHE A 159 19.05 20.40 15.56
N LYS A 160 19.05 21.32 16.54
CA LYS A 160 19.43 21.04 17.93
C LYS A 160 18.17 20.82 18.77
N PRO A 161 18.01 19.67 19.44
CA PRO A 161 16.84 19.41 20.28
C PRO A 161 16.64 20.50 21.34
N SER A 162 15.40 20.96 21.48
CA SER A 162 14.97 21.66 22.68
C SER A 162 15.14 20.73 23.87
N LYS A 163 16.07 21.07 24.78
CA LYS A 163 16.20 20.41 26.09
C LYS A 163 14.97 20.76 26.93
N LYS A 164 13.85 20.07 26.73
CA LYS A 164 12.77 20.03 27.71
C LYS A 164 12.25 18.60 27.89
N ALA A 165 12.77 18.05 28.99
CA ALA A 165 12.26 17.01 29.92
C ALA A 165 11.17 16.05 29.43
#